data_AF-A0A7W4AAH7-F1
#
_entry.id   AF-A0A7W4AAH7-F1
#
_cell.length_a   1.000
_cell.length_b   1.000
_cell.length_c   1.000
_cell.angle_alpha   90.00
_cell.angle_beta   90.00
_cell.angle_gamma   90.00
#
_symmetry.space_group_name_H-M   'P 1'
#
loop_
_entity.id
_entity.type
_entity.pdbx_description
1 polymer ?
#
loop_
_entity_poly.entity_id
_entity_poly.type
_entity_poly.pdbx_seq_one_letter_code
_entity_poly.pdbx_strand_id
1 'polypeptide(L)'
;MAVQVGHNHDKVHPAWRDETNKGFLICYDINLVFQGQESYSIKPCEVDVADHFSGLGLMVEKVDTLESSIPFNITNLPLRINEIVQSDHLGEDVINQYVFLLENGSSLEIRHVFPPMTLGINVVSVNA
;
A
#
# COMPACT_ATOMS: atom_id res chain seq x y z
N MET A 1 -19.58 2.55 6.71
CA MET A 1 -18.18 3.02 6.72
C MET A 1 -17.75 3.06 5.26
N ALA A 2 -17.50 4.24 4.69
CA ALA A 2 -17.21 4.38 3.26
C ALA A 2 -15.71 4.25 3.02
N VAL A 3 -15.31 3.35 2.11
CA VAL A 3 -13.93 3.23 1.62
C VAL A 3 -13.53 4.58 1.03
N GLN A 4 -12.48 5.21 1.55
CA GLN A 4 -11.96 6.46 1.01
C GLN A 4 -11.11 6.13 -0.22
N VAL A 5 -11.71 6.25 -1.41
CA VAL A 5 -10.94 6.45 -2.64
C VAL A 5 -10.14 7.75 -2.45
N GLY A 6 -8.88 7.81 -2.92
CA GLY A 6 -7.96 8.95 -2.75
C GLY A 6 -8.41 10.28 -3.37
N HIS A 7 -9.70 10.50 -3.59
CA HIS A 7 -10.29 11.73 -4.14
C HIS A 7 -10.39 12.89 -3.14
N ASN A 8 -9.77 12.81 -1.96
CA ASN A 8 -9.87 13.88 -0.95
C ASN A 8 -8.63 14.80 -0.93
N HIS A 9 -8.04 15.08 -2.09
CA HIS A 9 -6.95 16.06 -2.22
C HIS A 9 -7.38 17.51 -1.93
N ASP A 10 -8.69 17.79 -1.96
CA ASP A 10 -9.22 19.16 -1.80
C ASP A 10 -9.07 19.71 -0.37
N LYS A 11 -8.97 18.83 0.63
CA LYS A 11 -8.77 19.22 2.04
C LYS A 11 -7.32 19.12 2.51
N VAL A 12 -6.41 18.69 1.64
CA VAL A 12 -5.00 18.46 1.96
C VAL A 12 -4.20 19.72 1.63
N HIS A 13 -3.27 20.08 2.53
CA HIS A 13 -2.37 21.21 2.33
C HIS A 13 -1.63 21.07 0.98
N PRO A 14 -1.47 22.13 0.16
CA PRO A 14 -0.88 22.04 -1.16
C PRO A 14 0.49 21.35 -1.21
N ALA A 15 1.31 21.51 -0.17
CA ALA A 15 2.62 20.86 -0.05
C ALA A 15 2.55 19.32 0.05
N TRP A 16 1.38 18.75 0.29
CA TRP A 16 1.14 17.31 0.42
C TRP A 16 0.25 16.77 -0.70
N ARG A 17 0.03 17.57 -1.75
CA ARG A 17 -0.63 17.11 -2.96
C ARG A 17 0.41 16.40 -3.81
N ASP A 18 0.21 15.10 -3.97
CA ASP A 18 0.97 14.30 -4.91
C ASP A 18 0.00 13.66 -5.91
N GLU A 19 0.14 14.08 -7.17
CA GLU A 19 -0.70 13.68 -8.29
C GLU A 19 -0.56 12.19 -8.65
N THR A 20 0.55 11.56 -8.23
CA THR A 20 0.77 10.13 -8.44
C THR A 20 -0.13 9.24 -7.57
N ASN A 21 -0.78 9.81 -6.54
CA ASN A 21 -1.75 9.10 -5.69
C ASN A 21 -3.11 8.86 -6.36
N LYS A 22 -3.32 9.35 -7.58
CA LYS A 22 -4.57 9.15 -8.30
C LYS A 22 -4.82 7.65 -8.52
N GLY A 23 -5.96 7.16 -8.03
CA GLY A 23 -6.38 5.75 -8.15
C GLY A 23 -6.11 4.90 -6.92
N PHE A 24 -5.32 5.40 -5.96
CA PHE A 24 -5.10 4.72 -4.69
C PHE A 24 -6.35 4.74 -3.80
N LEU A 25 -6.60 3.61 -3.13
CA LEU A 25 -7.50 3.51 -1.99
C LEU A 25 -6.70 3.78 -0.73
N ILE A 26 -7.17 4.71 0.10
CA ILE A 26 -6.45 5.12 1.31
C ILE A 26 -6.91 4.29 2.50
N CYS A 27 -5.94 3.74 3.23
CA CYS A 27 -6.15 2.87 4.38
C CYS A 27 -5.04 3.05 5.43
N TYR A 28 -5.21 2.44 6.60
CA TYR A 28 -4.20 2.45 7.68
C TYR A 28 -3.45 1.13 7.81
N ASP A 29 -4.06 0.05 7.32
CA ASP A 29 -3.49 -1.29 7.28
C ASP A 29 -4.02 -2.04 6.06
N ILE A 30 -3.20 -2.95 5.53
CA ILE A 30 -3.57 -3.86 4.44
C ILE A 30 -3.25 -5.27 4.89
N ASN A 31 -4.23 -6.16 4.74
CA ASN A 31 -4.08 -7.56 5.11
C ASN A 31 -4.07 -8.42 3.86
N LEU A 32 -2.96 -9.13 3.62
CA LEU A 32 -2.76 -10.06 2.53
C LEU A 32 -3.03 -11.49 3.02
N VAL A 33 -3.96 -12.17 2.38
CA VAL A 33 -4.35 -13.55 2.74
C VAL A 33 -3.94 -14.51 1.62
N PHE A 34 -3.07 -15.46 1.93
CA PHE A 34 -2.58 -16.45 0.99
C PHE A 34 -3.37 -17.76 1.10
N GLN A 35 -3.43 -18.53 0.01
CA GLN A 35 -4.16 -19.81 -0.03
C GLN A 35 -3.66 -20.82 1.04
N GLY A 36 -2.40 -20.73 1.45
CA GLY A 36 -1.82 -21.54 2.53
C GLY A 36 -2.25 -21.15 3.95
N GLN A 37 -3.27 -20.29 4.09
CA GLN A 37 -3.75 -19.70 5.35
C GLN A 37 -2.75 -18.78 6.06
N GLU A 38 -1.59 -18.54 5.46
CA GLU A 38 -0.69 -17.48 5.92
C GLU A 38 -1.30 -16.11 5.64
N SER A 39 -1.26 -15.25 6.64
CA SER A 39 -1.72 -13.87 6.52
C SER A 39 -0.63 -12.92 6.95
N TYR A 40 -0.50 -11.81 6.23
CA TYR A 40 0.46 -10.76 6.54
C TYR A 40 -0.26 -9.42 6.60
N SER A 41 0.08 -8.62 7.60
CA SER A 41 -0.40 -7.24 7.73
C SER A 41 0.72 -6.28 7.33
N ILE A 42 0.37 -5.30 6.51
CA ILE A 42 1.25 -4.23 6.08
C ILE A 42 0.74 -2.94 6.72
N LYS A 43 1.64 -2.24 7.42
CA LYS A 43 1.35 -0.99 8.14
C LYS A 43 2.39 0.08 7.80
N PRO A 44 2.01 1.35 7.78
CA PRO A 44 2.96 2.45 7.74
C PRO A 44 3.73 2.47 9.08
N CYS A 45 5.03 2.74 9.03
CA CYS A 45 5.87 2.94 10.22
C CYS A 45 6.90 4.04 10.00
N GLU A 46 7.45 4.54 11.10
CA GLU A 46 8.65 5.36 11.09
C GLU A 46 9.89 4.44 11.17
N VAL A 47 10.93 4.80 10.43
CA VAL A 47 12.20 4.10 10.40
C VAL A 47 13.29 5.11 10.74
N ASP A 48 14.08 4.80 11.77
CA ASP A 48 15.20 5.66 12.16
C ASP A 48 16.29 5.62 11.08
N VAL A 49 16.60 6.80 10.55
CA VAL A 49 17.67 7.02 9.58
C VAL A 49 18.77 7.84 10.25
N ALA A 50 20.02 7.40 10.12
CA ALA A 50 21.15 8.10 10.72
C ALA A 50 21.26 9.53 10.15
N ASP A 51 21.51 10.50 11.03
CA ASP A 51 21.74 11.90 10.67
C ASP A 51 20.56 12.62 9.96
N HIS A 52 19.35 12.04 10.00
CA HIS A 52 18.13 12.59 9.42
C HIS A 52 16.92 12.44 10.36
N PHE A 53 15.79 13.08 10.02
CA PHE A 53 14.51 12.75 10.65
C PHE A 53 14.09 11.34 10.24
N SER A 54 13.32 10.64 11.10
CA SER A 54 12.84 9.30 10.79
C SER A 54 12.07 9.28 9.46
N GLY A 55 12.44 8.36 8.59
CA GLY A 55 11.78 8.16 7.31
C GLY A 55 10.49 7.38 7.45
N LEU A 56 9.61 7.50 6.46
CA LEU A 56 8.36 6.76 6.39
C LEU A 56 8.61 5.44 5.67
N GLY A 57 8.50 4.32 6.37
CA GLY A 57 8.72 2.97 5.85
C GLY A 57 7.49 2.08 5.98
N LEU A 58 7.56 0.88 5.43
CA LEU A 58 6.49 -0.10 5.53
C LEU A 58 6.91 -1.30 6.39
N MET A 59 6.13 -1.55 7.43
CA MET A 59 6.30 -2.72 8.29
C MET A 59 5.42 -3.86 7.78
N VAL A 60 6.00 -5.05 7.67
CA VAL A 60 5.30 -6.28 7.28
C VAL A 60 5.38 -7.27 8.44
N GLU A 61 4.22 -7.70 8.94
CA GLU A 61 4.11 -8.62 10.07
C GLU A 61 3.28 -9.84 9.68
N LYS A 62 3.72 -11.04 10.06
CA LYS A 62 2.87 -12.23 9.97
C LYS A 62 1.79 -12.14 11.05
N VAL A 63 0.55 -12.43 10.69
CA VAL A 63 -0.60 -12.36 11.60
C VAL A 63 -1.38 -13.67 11.58
N ASP A 64 -1.76 -14.16 12.76
CA ASP A 64 -2.45 -15.45 12.92
C ASP A 64 -3.97 -15.32 12.73
N THR A 65 -4.52 -14.14 13.01
CA THR A 65 -5.96 -13.84 12.90
C THR A 65 -6.17 -12.45 12.33
N LEU A 66 -7.08 -12.35 11.36
CA LEU A 66 -7.54 -11.08 10.80
C LEU A 66 -8.92 -10.77 11.35
N GLU A 67 -9.06 -9.64 12.06
CA GLU A 67 -10.37 -9.07 12.32
C GLU A 67 -10.87 -8.45 11.01
N SER A 68 -11.72 -9.19 10.29
CA SER A 68 -12.20 -8.79 8.98
C SER A 68 -12.98 -7.48 9.07
N SER A 69 -12.40 -6.42 8.51
CA SER A 69 -13.16 -5.27 8.04
C SER A 69 -13.60 -5.53 6.59
N ILE A 70 -14.72 -4.91 6.22
CA ILE A 70 -15.51 -5.12 4.98
C ILE A 70 -14.64 -5.55 3.78
N PRO A 71 -14.89 -6.73 3.17
CA PRO A 71 -14.07 -7.21 2.05
C PRO A 71 -14.16 -6.27 0.86
N PHE A 72 -13.00 -5.85 0.34
CA PHE A 72 -12.91 -5.12 -0.93
C PHE A 72 -12.63 -6.12 -2.05
N ASN A 73 -13.64 -6.38 -2.88
CA ASN A 73 -13.52 -7.30 -4.00
C ASN A 73 -12.80 -6.62 -5.17
N ILE A 74 -11.61 -7.10 -5.48
CA ILE A 74 -10.85 -6.71 -6.66
C ILE A 74 -11.14 -7.74 -7.75
N THR A 75 -11.58 -7.30 -8.92
CA THR A 75 -11.78 -8.19 -10.08
C THR A 75 -10.47 -8.87 -10.46
N ASN A 76 -10.54 -10.15 -10.83
CA ASN A 76 -9.39 -10.98 -11.18
C ASN A 76 -8.45 -11.32 -10.01
N LEU A 77 -8.80 -11.12 -8.74
CA LEU A 77 -8.09 -11.73 -7.60
C LEU A 77 -8.91 -12.88 -6.99
N PRO A 78 -8.28 -13.92 -6.41
CA PRO A 78 -6.83 -14.07 -6.16
C PRO A 78 -6.02 -14.45 -7.41
N LEU A 79 -4.76 -13.96 -7.49
CA LEU A 79 -3.77 -14.29 -8.52
C LEU A 79 -2.42 -14.65 -7.90
N ARG A 80 -1.59 -15.36 -8.66
CA ARG A 80 -0.22 -15.69 -8.26
C ARG A 80 0.70 -14.48 -8.47
N ILE A 81 1.53 -14.23 -7.46
CA ILE A 81 2.61 -13.24 -7.52
C ILE A 81 3.76 -13.84 -8.32
N ASN A 82 4.16 -13.15 -9.38
CA ASN A 82 5.32 -13.47 -10.19
C ASN A 82 6.60 -12.84 -9.61
N GLU A 83 6.52 -11.56 -9.21
CA GLU A 83 7.67 -10.80 -8.71
C GLU A 83 7.23 -9.74 -7.68
N ILE A 84 8.14 -9.38 -6.78
CA ILE A 84 7.97 -8.28 -5.82
C ILE A 84 9.11 -7.29 -6.02
N VAL A 85 8.75 -6.05 -6.36
CA VAL A 85 9.71 -4.94 -6.48
C VAL A 85 9.56 -4.02 -5.28
N GLN A 86 10.69 -3.64 -4.68
CA GLN A 86 10.77 -2.75 -3.53
C GLN A 86 11.49 -1.48 -3.93
N SER A 87 10.98 -0.32 -3.50
CA SER A 87 11.59 0.97 -3.83
C SER A 87 11.37 2.01 -2.74
N ASP A 88 12.22 3.03 -2.77
CA ASP A 88 12.04 4.28 -2.05
C ASP A 88 11.39 5.31 -2.98
N HIS A 89 10.08 5.47 -2.86
CA HIS A 89 9.28 6.43 -3.62
C HIS A 89 9.46 7.86 -3.11
N LEU A 90 9.72 8.05 -1.81
CA LEU A 90 9.81 9.37 -1.17
C LEU A 90 11.22 9.97 -1.20
N GLY A 91 12.26 9.16 -1.48
CA GLY A 91 13.65 9.62 -1.48
C GLY A 91 14.22 9.79 -0.07
N GLU A 92 13.74 9.01 0.90
CA GLU A 92 14.14 9.05 2.31
C GLU A 92 15.15 7.95 2.69
N ASP A 93 15.68 7.23 1.70
CA ASP A 93 16.57 6.07 1.86
C ASP A 93 15.92 4.92 2.65
N VAL A 94 14.58 4.87 2.63
CA VAL A 94 13.76 3.87 3.31
C VAL A 94 12.81 3.22 2.31
N ILE A 95 12.68 1.89 2.38
CA ILE A 95 11.70 1.17 1.56
C ILE A 95 10.29 1.53 2.03
N ASN A 96 9.56 2.20 1.14
CA ASN A 96 8.23 2.74 1.42
C ASN A 96 7.20 2.42 0.33
N GLN A 97 7.59 1.58 -0.63
CA GLN A 97 6.75 1.09 -1.70
C GLN A 97 7.06 -0.37 -2.03
N TYR A 98 5.99 -1.15 -2.19
CA TYR A 98 5.99 -2.52 -2.71
C TYR A 98 5.10 -2.61 -3.96
N VAL A 99 5.64 -3.19 -5.03
CA VAL A 99 4.87 -3.53 -6.24
C VAL A 99 4.89 -5.04 -6.43
N PHE A 100 3.72 -5.67 -6.33
CA PHE A 100 3.53 -7.08 -6.64
C PHE A 100 3.10 -7.21 -8.09
N LEU A 101 3.97 -7.80 -8.93
CA LEU A 101 3.65 -8.14 -10.30
C LEU A 101 2.94 -9.49 -10.31
N LEU A 102 1.76 -9.55 -10.93
CA LEU A 102 0.91 -10.73 -10.98
C LEU A 102 1.15 -11.49 -12.29
N GLU A 103 0.94 -12.81 -12.30
CA GLU A 103 1.20 -13.66 -13.48
C GLU A 103 0.40 -13.25 -14.73
N ASN A 104 -0.75 -12.60 -14.57
CA ASN A 104 -1.57 -12.09 -15.67
C ASN A 104 -1.08 -10.73 -16.24
N GLY A 105 0.04 -10.21 -15.73
CA GLY A 105 0.61 -8.91 -16.09
C GLY A 105 0.09 -7.73 -15.27
N SER A 106 -1.00 -7.88 -14.52
CA SER A 106 -1.50 -6.84 -13.61
C SER A 106 -0.50 -6.59 -12.47
N SER A 107 -0.63 -5.46 -11.77
CA SER A 107 0.13 -5.18 -10.56
C SER A 107 -0.72 -4.70 -9.40
N LEU A 108 -0.26 -5.02 -8.19
CA LEU A 108 -0.75 -4.45 -6.94
C LEU A 108 0.37 -3.57 -6.36
N GLU A 109 0.07 -2.31 -6.13
CA GLU A 109 1.01 -1.34 -5.57
C GLU A 109 0.55 -0.90 -4.19
N ILE A 110 1.46 -1.00 -3.21
CA ILE A 110 1.25 -0.57 -1.83
C ILE A 110 2.35 0.41 -1.48
N ARG A 111 1.98 1.59 -0.99
CA ARG A 111 2.94 2.62 -0.59
C ARG A 111 2.37 3.55 0.47
N HIS A 112 3.24 4.36 1.08
CA HIS A 112 2.79 5.51 1.85
C HIS A 112 2.07 6.52 0.95
N VAL A 113 0.92 6.99 1.41
CA VAL A 113 0.14 8.02 0.72
C VAL A 113 -0.32 9.03 1.75
N PHE A 114 0.05 10.30 1.57
CA PHE A 114 -0.15 11.43 2.48
C PHE A 114 0.54 11.33 3.85
N PRO A 115 1.05 12.45 4.41
CA PRO A 115 1.43 12.51 5.81
C PRO A 115 0.19 12.53 6.72
N PRO A 116 0.24 11.94 7.93
CA PRO A 116 1.46 11.48 8.59
C PRO A 116 1.74 9.97 8.49
N MET A 117 0.73 9.10 8.35
CA MET A 117 0.90 7.63 8.35
C MET A 117 -0.30 6.92 7.71
N THR A 118 -0.56 7.20 6.44
CA THR A 118 -1.59 6.47 5.68
C THR A 118 -0.96 5.69 4.54
N LEU A 119 -1.56 4.54 4.22
CA LEU A 119 -1.22 3.71 3.09
C LEU A 119 -2.15 4.00 1.93
N GLY A 120 -1.62 3.87 0.73
CA GLY A 120 -2.39 3.66 -0.46
C GLY A 120 -2.20 2.23 -0.97
N ILE A 121 -3.31 1.65 -1.44
CA ILE A 121 -3.28 0.48 -2.32
C ILE A 121 -3.86 0.81 -3.69
N ASN A 122 -3.16 0.45 -4.76
CA ASN A 122 -3.60 0.65 -6.13
C ASN A 122 -3.50 -0.67 -6.92
N VAL A 123 -4.48 -0.92 -7.78
CA VAL A 123 -4.52 -2.12 -8.63
C VAL A 123 -4.48 -1.66 -10.08
N VAL A 124 -3.41 -2.01 -10.78
CA VAL A 124 -3.26 -1.70 -12.20
C VAL A 124 -3.54 -2.96 -13.01
N SER A 125 -4.61 -2.93 -13.80
CA SER A 125 -4.98 -4.04 -14.68
C SER A 125 -4.47 -3.79 -16.10
N VAL A 126 -3.87 -4.81 -16.72
CA VAL A 126 -3.40 -4.73 -18.12
C VAL A 126 -4.57 -4.75 -19.12
N ASN A 127 -5.77 -5.17 -18.68
CA ASN A 127 -6.97 -5.27 -19.52
C ASN A 127 -8.14 -4.44 -18.93
N ALA A 128 -7.94 -3.14 -18.72
CA ALA A 128 -9.02 -2.21 -18.37
C ALA A 128 -9.49 -1.42 -19.59
#